data_AF-A0A378T6C3-F1
#
_entry.id   AF-A0A378T6C3-F1
#
_cell.length_a   1.000
_cell.length_b   1.000
_cell.length_c   1.000
_cell.angle_alpha   90.00
_cell.angle_beta   90.00
_cell.angle_gamma   90.00
#
_symmetry.space_group_name_H-M   'P 1'
#
loop_
_entity.id
_entity.type
_entity.pdbx_description
1 polymer ?
#
loop_
_entity_poly.entity_id
_entity_poly.type
_entity_poly.pdbx_seq_one_letter_code
_entity_poly.pdbx_strand_id
1 'polypeptide(L)'
;MLKKYYEFFHQDKEKAIKKIQELQDHDKFIHHLITTREDKRRYREPGFEFYIKSKDKNYHYDTNDDCVFIPMPDCWLISDILAKHCDDFDYTFFNEFNHQAVLNIIHEISLLTDNDKQIMQFYQEVIAWLEEKSKPDNIIEMYGNI
;
A
#
# COMPACT_ATOMS: atom_id res chain seq x y z
N MET A 1 17.73 -27.47 -13.26
CA MET A 1 17.11 -26.12 -13.29
C MET A 1 16.89 -25.70 -11.84
N LEU A 2 17.87 -25.02 -11.23
CA LEU A 2 17.85 -24.67 -9.81
C LEU A 2 17.53 -23.18 -9.65
N LYS A 3 16.34 -22.93 -9.09
CA LYS A 3 15.89 -21.81 -8.25
C LYS A 3 16.68 -20.49 -8.40
N LYS A 4 16.16 -19.59 -9.23
CA LYS A 4 16.45 -18.14 -9.20
C LYS A 4 15.63 -17.45 -8.09
N TYR A 5 15.85 -17.82 -6.84
CA TYR A 5 15.34 -17.08 -5.69
C TYR A 5 16.55 -16.72 -4.84
N TYR A 6 16.68 -15.46 -4.43
CA TYR A 6 17.80 -14.86 -3.67
C TYR A 6 18.94 -14.19 -4.44
N GLU A 7 18.65 -13.17 -5.25
CA GLU A 7 19.59 -12.05 -5.46
C GLU A 7 18.81 -10.73 -5.58
N PHE A 8 18.13 -10.29 -4.51
CA PHE A 8 17.37 -9.03 -4.53
C PHE A 8 17.53 -8.16 -3.29
N PHE A 9 18.63 -8.30 -2.56
CA PHE A 9 18.85 -7.43 -1.42
C PHE A 9 20.27 -6.87 -1.42
N HIS A 10 20.40 -5.58 -1.73
CA HIS A 10 21.46 -4.77 -1.12
C HIS A 10 21.00 -4.48 0.32
N GLN A 11 21.45 -5.31 1.25
CA GLN A 11 20.90 -5.48 2.60
C GLN A 11 21.45 -4.46 3.61
N ASP A 12 20.69 -3.42 3.93
CA ASP A 12 20.75 -2.84 5.28
C ASP A 12 19.80 -3.64 6.20
N LYS A 13 20.32 -4.78 6.67
CA LYS A 13 19.63 -5.69 7.59
C LYS A 13 19.20 -5.00 8.89
N GLU A 14 20.00 -4.06 9.38
CA GLU A 14 19.73 -3.40 10.66
C GLU A 14 18.55 -2.45 10.53
N LYS A 15 18.46 -1.71 9.42
CA LYS A 15 17.32 -0.85 9.12
C LYS A 15 16.02 -1.65 8.98
N ALA A 16 16.07 -2.80 8.29
CA ALA A 16 14.91 -3.69 8.15
C ALA A 16 14.46 -4.26 9.50
N ILE A 17 15.41 -4.76 10.32
CA ILE A 17 15.12 -5.32 11.65
C ILE A 17 14.52 -4.25 12.57
N LYS A 18 15.08 -3.03 12.57
CA LYS A 18 14.58 -1.92 13.39
C LYS A 18 13.15 -1.55 13.01
N LYS A 19 12.84 -1.47 11.71
CA LYS A 19 11.49 -1.16 11.23
C LYS A 19 10.48 -2.26 11.59
N ILE A 20 10.87 -3.53 11.48
CA ILE A 20 10.05 -4.68 11.89
C ILE A 20 9.77 -4.62 13.40
N GLN A 21 10.77 -4.30 14.22
CA GLN A 21 10.61 -4.15 15.68
C GLN A 21 9.71 -2.97 16.05
N GLU A 22 9.87 -1.82 15.39
CA GLU A 22 8.95 -0.67 15.54
C GLU A 22 7.51 -1.08 15.22
N LEU A 23 7.29 -1.79 14.11
CA LEU A 23 5.96 -2.25 13.69
C LEU A 23 5.36 -3.32 14.62
N GLN A 24 6.19 -4.14 15.28
CA GLN A 24 5.74 -5.17 16.24
C GLN A 24 5.23 -4.60 17.56
N ASP A 25 5.75 -3.45 18.01
CA ASP A 25 5.29 -2.76 19.23
C ASP A 25 4.00 -1.94 18.99
N HIS A 26 3.56 -1.82 17.73
CA HIS A 26 2.34 -1.14 17.31
C HIS A 26 1.13 -2.10 17.13
N ASP A 27 0.94 -3.07 18.05
CA ASP A 27 -0.27 -3.92 18.16
C ASP A 27 -1.56 -3.11 18.53
N LYS A 28 -1.60 -1.81 18.19
CA LYS A 28 -2.54 -0.82 18.70
C LYS A 28 -3.17 0.08 17.64
N PHE A 29 -3.37 -0.40 16.42
CA PHE A 29 -4.14 0.38 15.44
C PHE A 29 -5.01 -0.55 14.61
N ILE A 30 -6.32 -0.42 14.77
CA ILE A 30 -7.27 -0.85 13.74
C ILE A 30 -7.03 0.09 12.56
N HIS A 31 -6.16 -0.34 11.65
CA HIS A 31 -5.93 0.31 10.38
C HIS A 31 -7.13 0.00 9.48
N HIS A 32 -7.58 0.99 8.71
CA HIS A 32 -8.60 0.74 7.69
C HIS A 32 -8.08 -0.40 6.80
N LEU A 33 -8.87 -1.46 6.63
CA LEU A 33 -8.50 -2.62 5.82
C LEU A 33 -9.32 -2.61 4.54
N ILE A 34 -8.65 -2.56 3.39
CA ILE A 34 -9.27 -2.79 2.10
C ILE A 34 -8.83 -4.17 1.62
N THR A 35 -9.80 -5.08 1.48
CA THR A 35 -9.56 -6.49 1.17
C THR A 35 -10.76 -7.08 0.45
N THR A 36 -10.55 -8.16 -0.29
CA THR A 36 -11.64 -8.96 -0.88
C THR A 36 -12.36 -9.82 0.17
N ARG A 37 -11.79 -10.01 1.36
CA ARG A 37 -12.34 -10.90 2.39
C ARG A 37 -13.60 -10.34 3.05
N GLU A 38 -14.50 -11.23 3.45
CA GLU A 38 -15.66 -10.87 4.29
C GLU A 38 -15.24 -10.44 5.70
N ASP A 39 -14.23 -11.10 6.28
CA ASP A 39 -13.67 -10.74 7.59
C ASP A 39 -12.62 -9.65 7.43
N LYS A 40 -12.99 -8.42 7.79
CA LYS A 40 -12.12 -7.24 7.68
C LYS A 40 -11.20 -7.02 8.88
N ARG A 41 -10.85 -8.07 9.63
CA ARG A 41 -9.84 -8.00 10.69
C ARG A 41 -8.45 -8.16 10.10
N ARG A 42 -7.53 -7.27 10.47
CA ARG A 42 -6.10 -7.43 10.16
C ARG A 42 -5.51 -8.56 11.01
N TYR A 43 -4.95 -9.56 10.35
CA TYR A 43 -4.15 -10.60 11.00
C TYR A 43 -2.66 -10.25 10.87
N ARG A 44 -1.78 -10.93 11.62
CA ARG A 44 -0.32 -10.79 11.47
C ARG A 44 0.10 -11.38 10.12
N GLU A 45 -0.11 -10.61 9.06
CA GLU A 45 0.03 -11.03 7.67
C GLU A 45 0.79 -9.99 6.84
N PRO A 46 1.48 -10.44 5.78
CA PRO A 46 2.19 -9.53 4.90
C PRO A 46 1.21 -8.72 4.03
N GLY A 47 1.58 -7.48 3.74
CA GLY A 47 0.81 -6.61 2.87
C GLY A 47 1.46 -5.24 2.72
N PHE A 48 0.68 -4.27 2.29
CA PHE A 48 1.14 -2.91 2.06
C PHE A 48 0.35 -1.92 2.91
N GLU A 49 1.07 -1.02 3.54
CA GLU A 49 0.52 0.12 4.29
C GLU A 49 0.64 1.36 3.41
N PHE A 50 -0.48 1.98 3.10
CA PHE A 50 -0.55 3.23 2.37
C PHE A 50 -0.78 4.36 3.36
N TYR A 51 -0.05 5.45 3.18
CA TYR A 51 -0.10 6.63 4.03
C TYR A 51 -0.16 7.89 3.20
N ILE A 52 -0.79 8.91 3.77
CA ILE A 52 -0.75 10.27 3.22
C ILE A 52 0.36 11.05 3.91
N LYS A 53 1.15 11.75 3.12
CA LYS A 53 2.12 12.73 3.63
C LYS A 53 1.88 14.07 2.96
N SER A 54 1.65 15.08 3.77
CA SER A 54 1.55 16.46 3.28
C SER A 54 2.94 17.01 2.98
N LYS A 55 3.11 17.70 1.85
CA LYS A 55 4.39 18.27 1.41
C LYS A 55 4.90 19.35 2.37
N ASP A 56 3.99 20.06 3.05
CA ASP A 56 4.31 21.23 3.88
C ASP A 56 4.51 20.89 5.37
N LYS A 57 4.32 19.63 5.75
CA LYS A 57 4.41 19.17 7.13
C LYS A 57 5.45 18.06 7.25
N ASN A 58 6.43 18.25 8.14
CA ASN A 58 7.35 17.18 8.59
C ASN A 58 6.63 16.09 9.43
N TYR A 59 5.30 15.97 9.32
CA TYR A 59 4.52 15.09 10.16
C TYR A 59 4.59 13.66 9.62
N HIS A 60 5.14 12.78 10.45
CA HIS A 60 4.80 11.37 10.43
C HIS A 60 3.38 11.24 11.02
N TYR A 61 2.41 10.88 10.17
CA TYR A 61 1.12 10.27 10.53
C TYR A 61 0.29 11.03 11.58
N ASP A 62 -0.41 12.10 11.17
CA ASP A 62 -1.18 12.95 12.09
C ASP A 62 -2.46 12.26 12.63
N THR A 63 -3.06 11.30 11.92
CA THR A 63 -4.25 10.54 12.40
C THR A 63 -4.33 9.11 11.85
N ASN A 64 -5.06 8.23 12.56
CA ASN A 64 -5.30 6.84 12.14
C ASN A 64 -6.09 6.72 10.82
N ASP A 65 -6.82 7.76 10.43
CA ASP A 65 -7.70 7.77 9.26
C ASP A 65 -6.95 8.03 7.94
N ASP A 66 -5.65 8.33 8.04
CA ASP A 66 -4.77 8.60 6.90
C ASP A 66 -3.96 7.36 6.46
N CYS A 67 -4.25 6.20 7.06
CA CYS A 67 -3.55 4.95 6.81
C CYS A 67 -4.54 3.83 6.41
N VAL A 68 -4.22 3.12 5.33
CA VAL A 68 -4.93 1.89 4.95
C VAL A 68 -3.95 0.74 4.76
N PHE A 69 -4.36 -0.46 5.15
CA PHE A 69 -3.64 -1.69 4.88
C PHE A 69 -4.35 -2.47 3.78
N ILE A 70 -3.57 -2.99 2.83
CA ILE A 70 -4.02 -3.94 1.81
C ILE A 70 -3.19 -5.22 1.96
N PRO A 71 -3.82 -6.37 2.25
CA PRO A 71 -3.11 -7.65 2.31
C PRO A 71 -2.40 -7.96 1.00
N MET A 72 -1.25 -8.63 1.07
CA MET A 72 -0.44 -8.97 -0.11
C MET A 72 -1.26 -9.65 -1.24
N PRO A 73 -2.14 -10.63 -0.96
CA PRO A 73 -2.95 -11.26 -2.02
C PRO A 73 -3.87 -10.29 -2.76
N ASP A 74 -4.43 -9.30 -2.05
CA ASP A 74 -5.32 -8.31 -2.63
C ASP A 74 -4.52 -7.22 -3.37
N CYS A 75 -3.34 -6.86 -2.87
CA CYS A 75 -2.47 -5.89 -3.53
C CYS A 75 -2.02 -6.37 -4.92
N TRP A 76 -1.84 -7.69 -5.11
CA TRP A 76 -1.52 -8.26 -6.43
C TRP A 76 -2.55 -7.94 -7.51
N LEU A 77 -3.81 -7.70 -7.14
CA LEU A 77 -4.86 -7.33 -8.08
C LEU A 77 -4.61 -5.97 -8.76
N ILE A 78 -3.83 -5.09 -8.13
CA ILE A 78 -3.54 -3.72 -8.61
C ILE A 78 -2.05 -3.40 -8.70
N SER A 79 -1.18 -4.32 -8.32
CA SER A 79 0.27 -4.06 -8.18
C SER A 79 0.94 -3.65 -9.50
N ASP A 80 0.51 -4.19 -10.65
CA ASP A 80 1.04 -3.80 -11.95
C ASP A 80 0.69 -2.33 -12.31
N ILE A 81 -0.50 -1.87 -11.91
CA ILE A 81 -0.91 -0.47 -12.08
C ILE A 81 -0.08 0.43 -11.18
N LEU A 82 0.12 0.04 -9.92
CA LEU A 82 0.97 0.79 -8.99
C LEU A 82 2.41 0.88 -9.49
N ALA A 83 3.00 -0.24 -9.93
CA ALA A 83 4.36 -0.29 -10.44
C ALA A 83 4.56 0.57 -11.69
N LYS A 84 3.56 0.67 -12.56
CA LYS A 84 3.60 1.52 -13.76
C LYS A 84 3.71 3.01 -13.45
N HIS A 85 3.20 3.45 -12.31
CA HIS A 85 3.17 4.87 -11.90
C HIS A 85 4.14 5.19 -10.75
N CYS A 86 5.14 4.33 -10.55
CA CYS A 86 6.23 4.52 -9.60
C CYS A 86 7.55 4.30 -10.33
N ASP A 87 8.48 5.26 -10.24
CA ASP A 87 9.74 5.20 -11.00
C ASP A 87 10.61 3.99 -10.61
N ASP A 88 10.70 3.68 -9.30
CA ASP A 88 11.45 2.55 -8.76
C ASP A 88 10.57 1.75 -7.80
N PHE A 89 9.63 0.96 -8.33
CA PHE A 89 8.68 0.22 -7.49
C PHE A 89 9.38 -0.87 -6.67
N ASP A 90 9.36 -0.74 -5.35
CA ASP A 90 9.91 -1.68 -4.38
C ASP A 90 8.78 -2.44 -3.66
N TYR A 91 8.59 -3.70 -4.05
CA TYR A 91 7.62 -4.62 -3.44
C TYR A 91 7.90 -4.92 -1.96
N THR A 92 9.05 -4.52 -1.42
CA THR A 92 9.51 -4.90 -0.08
C THR A 92 9.65 -3.74 0.88
N PHE A 93 9.68 -2.50 0.40
CA PHE A 93 10.04 -1.39 1.27
C PHE A 93 9.21 -0.13 1.07
N PHE A 94 9.45 0.68 0.04
CA PHE A 94 8.90 2.03 -0.04
C PHE A 94 8.63 2.43 -1.49
N ASN A 95 7.47 3.05 -1.68
CA ASN A 95 7.02 3.59 -2.96
C ASN A 95 6.34 4.92 -2.72
N GLU A 96 6.48 5.87 -3.63
CA GLU A 96 5.91 7.21 -3.50
C GLU A 96 5.11 7.58 -4.75
N PHE A 97 3.91 8.10 -4.52
CA PHE A 97 3.01 8.53 -5.58
C PHE A 97 2.63 9.99 -5.37
N ASN A 98 2.96 10.84 -6.34
CA ASN A 98 2.46 12.21 -6.38
C ASN A 98 0.98 12.23 -6.84
N HIS A 99 0.30 13.36 -6.66
CA HIS A 99 -1.12 13.50 -7.01
C HIS A 99 -1.45 13.06 -8.45
N GLN A 100 -0.62 13.40 -9.44
CA GLN A 100 -0.87 13.01 -10.84
C GLN A 100 -0.74 11.50 -11.06
N ALA A 101 0.25 10.87 -10.42
CA ALA A 101 0.40 9.42 -10.45
C ALA A 101 -0.84 8.74 -9.85
N VAL A 102 -1.35 9.24 -8.71
CA VAL A 102 -2.56 8.69 -8.08
C VAL A 102 -3.79 8.86 -8.96
N LEU A 103 -3.97 10.00 -9.64
CA LEU A 103 -5.07 10.17 -10.61
C LEU A 103 -5.01 9.15 -11.75
N ASN A 104 -3.82 8.85 -12.25
CA ASN A 104 -3.64 7.85 -13.29
C ASN A 104 -3.93 6.43 -12.76
N ILE A 105 -3.50 6.12 -11.53
CA ILE A 105 -3.81 4.86 -10.85
C ILE A 105 -5.32 4.68 -10.69
N ILE A 106 -6.03 5.69 -10.18
CA ILE A 106 -7.49 5.69 -10.03
C ILE A 106 -8.15 5.39 -11.38
N HIS A 107 -7.73 6.10 -12.43
CA HIS A 107 -8.26 5.89 -13.77
C HIS A 107 -8.07 4.45 -14.24
N GLU A 108 -6.87 3.88 -14.11
CA GLU A 108 -6.60 2.52 -14.57
C GLU A 108 -7.33 1.45 -13.74
N ILE A 109 -7.43 1.62 -12.41
CA ILE A 109 -8.23 0.72 -11.57
C ILE A 109 -9.71 0.78 -11.97
N SER A 110 -10.24 1.96 -12.33
CA SER A 110 -11.64 2.12 -12.76
C SER A 110 -11.99 1.38 -14.04
N LEU A 111 -10.98 1.01 -14.85
CA LEU A 111 -11.14 0.24 -16.07
C LEU A 111 -11.08 -1.28 -15.83
N LEU A 112 -10.66 -1.72 -14.63
CA LEU A 112 -10.65 -3.13 -14.28
C LEU A 112 -12.08 -3.66 -14.18
N THR A 113 -12.25 -4.91 -14.61
CA THR A 113 -13.51 -5.64 -14.52
C THR A 113 -13.24 -7.06 -14.05
N ASP A 114 -14.08 -7.55 -13.15
CA ASP A 114 -14.03 -8.91 -12.62
C ASP A 114 -15.46 -9.43 -12.42
N ASN A 115 -15.64 -10.74 -12.51
CA ASN A 115 -16.93 -11.38 -12.26
C ASN A 115 -17.20 -11.56 -10.75
N ASP A 116 -16.16 -11.52 -9.93
CA ASP A 116 -16.26 -11.59 -8.48
C ASP A 116 -16.66 -10.22 -7.91
N LYS A 117 -17.79 -10.21 -7.18
CA LYS A 117 -18.30 -9.00 -6.53
C LYS A 117 -17.36 -8.46 -5.45
N GLN A 118 -16.64 -9.33 -4.75
CA GLN A 118 -15.69 -8.94 -3.71
C GLN A 118 -14.48 -8.23 -4.33
N ILE A 119 -14.01 -8.70 -5.49
CA ILE A 119 -12.94 -8.05 -6.24
C ILE A 119 -13.40 -6.69 -6.79
N MET A 120 -14.62 -6.62 -7.35
CA MET A 120 -15.18 -5.34 -7.81
C MET A 120 -15.36 -4.33 -6.67
N GLN A 121 -15.78 -4.79 -5.50
CA GLN A 121 -15.90 -3.94 -4.31
C GLN A 121 -14.52 -3.48 -3.81
N PHE A 122 -13.52 -4.38 -3.81
CA PHE A 122 -12.14 -4.03 -3.48
C PHE A 122 -11.63 -2.88 -4.36
N TYR A 123 -11.81 -2.95 -5.69
CA TYR A 123 -11.40 -1.86 -6.59
C TYR A 123 -12.09 -0.54 -6.26
N GLN A 124 -13.40 -0.57 -5.95
CA GLN A 124 -14.15 0.63 -5.58
C GLN A 124 -13.67 1.23 -4.25
N GLU A 125 -13.36 0.40 -3.25
CA GLU A 125 -12.84 0.85 -1.97
C GLU A 125 -11.45 1.49 -2.13
N VAL A 126 -10.56 0.89 -2.94
CA VAL A 126 -9.25 1.47 -3.26
C VAL A 126 -9.41 2.82 -3.95
N ILE A 127 -10.26 2.91 -4.97
CA ILE A 127 -10.53 4.17 -5.68
C ILE A 127 -11.05 5.23 -4.71
N ALA A 128 -12.06 4.91 -3.90
CA ALA A 128 -12.67 5.87 -2.97
C ALA A 128 -11.66 6.40 -1.97
N TRP A 129 -10.79 5.53 -1.42
CA TRP A 129 -9.74 5.96 -0.51
C TRP A 129 -8.73 6.87 -1.22
N LEU A 130 -8.25 6.48 -2.41
CA LEU A 130 -7.31 7.31 -3.18
C LEU A 130 -7.92 8.67 -3.57
N GLU A 131 -9.18 8.73 -3.96
CA GLU A 131 -9.88 9.99 -4.29
C GLU A 131 -10.02 10.91 -3.07
N GLU A 132 -10.36 10.36 -1.91
CA GLU A 132 -10.50 11.14 -0.67
C GLU A 132 -9.14 11.73 -0.24
N LYS A 133 -8.08 10.93 -0.38
CA LYS A 133 -6.77 11.19 0.21
C LYS A 133 -5.79 11.90 -0.72
N SER A 134 -5.95 11.75 -2.03
CA SER A 134 -5.08 12.35 -3.04
C SER A 134 -5.41 13.83 -3.24
N LYS A 135 -4.58 14.70 -2.67
CA LYS A 135 -4.66 16.16 -2.85
C LYS A 135 -3.38 16.68 -3.52
N PRO A 136 -3.43 17.79 -4.28
CA PRO A 136 -2.25 18.34 -4.98
C PRO A 136 -1.03 18.62 -4.07
N ASP A 137 -1.28 18.94 -2.81
CA ASP A 137 -0.31 19.25 -1.76
C ASP A 137 0.17 18.01 -0.97
N ASN A 138 -0.33 16.83 -1.31
CA ASN A 138 0.04 15.57 -0.66
C ASN A 138 0.77 14.62 -1.62
N ILE A 139 1.43 13.64 -1.02
CA ILE A 139 1.93 12.43 -1.67
C ILE A 139 1.35 11.22 -0.93
N ILE A 140 1.22 10.09 -1.63
CA ILE A 140 0.87 8.81 -1.03
C ILE A 140 2.14 7.97 -0.97
N GLU A 141 2.50 7.55 0.23
CA GLU A 141 3.62 6.64 0.49
C GLU A 141 3.06 5.23 0.71
N MET A 142 3.63 4.22 0.05
CA MET A 142 3.26 2.82 0.23
C MET A 142 4.45 2.04 0.75
N TYR A 143 4.28 1.40 1.91
CA TYR A 143 5.32 0.60 2.56
C TYR A 143 4.99 -0.88 2.54
N GLY A 144 5.96 -1.71 2.16
CA GLY A 144 5.86 -3.16 2.33
C GLY A 144 5.97 -3.51 3.81
N ASN A 145 4.96 -4.19 4.36
CA ASN A 145 4.98 -4.76 5.70
C ASN A 145 5.07 -6.29 5.56
N ILE A 146 6.26 -6.85 5.80
CA ILE A 146 6.63 -8.26 5.59
C ILE A 146 6.85 -8.97 6.93
#